data_AF-A0A7I0J5Q3-F1
#
_entry.id   AF-A0A7I0J5Q3-F1
#
_cell.length_a   1.000
_cell.length_b   1.000
_cell.length_c   1.000
_cell.angle_alpha   90.00
_cell.angle_beta   90.00
_cell.angle_gamma   90.00
#
_symmetry.space_group_name_H-M   'P 1'
#
loop_
_entity.id
_entity.type
_entity.pdbx_description
1 polymer ?
#
loop_
_entity_poly.entity_id
_entity_poly.type
_entity_poly.pdbx_seq_one_letter_code
_entity_poly.pdbx_strand_id
1 'polypeptide(L)'
;QVIAQPNYDEVEGGQGELYSSAIIMRSDGGPSVASPADGRPSIPFDLIRGRRFASNNPDSMSGLLGLTRDLETMGESLDIFTSRSESGGHRSS
;
A
#
# COMPACT_ATOMS: atom_id res chain seq x y z
N GLN A 1 23.83 0.85 4.52
CA GLN A 1 23.05 1.30 5.69
C GLN A 1 21.68 0.65 5.58
N VAL A 2 21.28 -0.13 6.59
CA VAL A 2 19.92 -0.71 6.62
C VAL A 2 18.99 0.42 7.05
N ILE A 3 18.10 0.85 6.16
CA ILE A 3 17.03 1.79 6.48
C ILE A 3 15.86 0.92 6.96
N ALA A 4 15.60 0.93 8.26
CA ALA A 4 14.40 0.30 8.79
C ALA A 4 13.15 1.02 8.26
N GLN A 5 12.02 0.33 8.23
CA GLN A 5 10.75 0.98 7.94
C GLN A 5 10.51 2.09 8.99
N PRO A 6 10.04 3.28 8.58
CA PRO A 6 9.62 4.33 9.50
C PRO A 6 8.55 3.84 10.48
N ASN A 7 8.40 4.53 11.61
CA ASN A 7 7.25 4.30 12.47
C ASN A 7 5.98 4.85 11.79
N TYR A 8 4.92 4.05 11.77
CA TYR A 8 3.60 4.40 11.23
C TYR A 8 2.47 4.31 12.27
N ASP A 9 2.78 4.25 13.57
CA ASP A 9 1.77 4.13 14.65
C ASP A 9 0.72 5.26 14.64
N GLU A 10 1.09 6.44 14.14
CA GLU A 10 0.21 7.61 14.00
C GLU A 10 -0.69 7.56 12.75
N VAL A 11 -0.54 6.55 11.90
CA VAL A 11 -1.37 6.36 10.71
C VAL A 11 -2.67 5.65 11.09
N GLU A 12 -3.79 6.27 10.75
CA GLU A 12 -5.13 5.73 11.01
C GLU A 12 -5.34 4.38 10.28
N GLY A 13 -6.13 3.49 10.90
CA GLY A 13 -6.48 2.18 10.33
C GLY A 13 -5.55 1.03 10.72
N GLY A 14 -4.46 1.30 11.44
CA GLY A 14 -3.54 0.27 11.96
C GLY A 14 -3.90 -0.33 13.33
N GLN A 15 -4.97 0.16 13.98
CA GLN A 15 -5.29 -0.18 15.38
C GLN A 15 -6.33 -1.30 15.48
N GLY A 16 -6.04 -2.34 16.28
CA GLY A 16 -6.95 -3.44 16.57
C GLY A 16 -6.70 -4.71 15.75
N GLU A 17 -7.56 -5.72 15.91
CA GLU A 17 -7.44 -7.02 15.23
C GLU A 17 -7.77 -6.96 13.74
N LEU A 18 -8.60 -5.98 13.35
CA LEU A 18 -8.92 -5.66 11.97
C LEU A 18 -8.17 -4.38 11.61
N TYR A 19 -7.13 -4.51 10.78
CA TYR A 19 -6.33 -3.38 10.32
C TYR A 19 -6.44 -3.22 8.79
N SER A 20 -6.28 -1.98 8.33
CA SER A 20 -6.25 -1.62 6.92
C SER A 20 -4.81 -1.55 6.42
N SER A 21 -4.64 -1.86 5.13
CA SER A 21 -3.37 -1.59 4.45
C SER A 21 -3.28 -0.11 4.06
N ALA A 22 -2.06 0.40 3.91
CA ALA A 22 -1.82 1.76 3.46
C ALA A 22 -0.89 1.77 2.24
N ILE A 23 -1.19 2.62 1.26
CA ILE A 23 -0.28 2.91 0.14
C ILE A 23 0.56 4.13 0.54
N ILE A 24 1.86 3.93 0.74
CA ILE A 24 2.78 5.00 1.11
C ILE A 24 3.46 5.55 -0.15
N MET A 25 3.52 6.87 -0.24
CA MET A 25 4.23 7.59 -1.28
C MET A 25 5.13 8.65 -0.65
N ARG A 26 6.07 9.19 -1.43
CA ARG A 26 6.83 10.38 -1.02
C ARG A 26 5.90 11.57 -0.82
N SER A 27 6.35 12.57 -0.05
CA SER A 27 5.57 13.79 0.28
C SER A 27 5.14 14.62 -0.93
N ASP A 28 5.81 14.49 -2.07
CA ASP A 28 5.41 15.10 -3.36
C ASP A 28 4.43 14.23 -4.17
N GLY A 29 4.04 13.08 -3.62
CA GLY A 29 3.18 12.08 -4.24
C GLY A 29 1.69 12.28 -4.00
N GLY A 30 1.25 13.39 -3.42
CA GLY A 30 -0.16 13.72 -3.16
C GLY A 30 -0.45 14.00 -1.69
N PRO A 31 -1.62 14.58 -1.37
CA PRO A 31 -2.03 14.81 0.01
C PRO A 31 -2.34 13.49 0.72
N SER A 32 -2.11 13.44 2.04
CA SER A 32 -2.57 12.33 2.87
C SER A 32 -4.10 12.21 2.83
N VAL A 33 -4.59 10.98 2.78
CA VAL A 33 -6.02 10.66 2.82
C VAL A 33 -6.32 9.94 4.13
N ALA A 34 -7.40 10.34 4.80
CA ALA A 34 -7.86 9.69 6.03
C ALA A 34 -8.36 8.26 5.75
N SER A 35 -8.39 7.40 6.77
CA SER A 35 -8.91 6.04 6.60
C SER A 35 -10.43 6.10 6.36
N PRO A 36 -10.98 5.39 5.36
CA PRO A 36 -12.42 5.39 5.11
C PRO A 36 -13.21 4.78 6.26
N ALA A 37 -14.16 5.55 6.81
CA ALA A 37 -14.98 5.12 7.95
C ALA A 37 -15.89 3.91 7.65
N ASP A 38 -16.17 3.65 6.37
CA ASP A 38 -16.98 2.51 5.92
C ASP A 38 -16.13 1.25 5.65
N GLY A 39 -14.81 1.32 5.86
CA GLY A 39 -13.88 0.21 5.67
C GLY A 39 -13.66 -0.18 4.21
N ARG A 40 -14.17 0.61 3.25
CA ARG A 40 -13.98 0.35 1.82
C ARG A 40 -12.63 0.89 1.34
N PRO A 41 -12.01 0.29 0.31
CA PRO A 41 -10.79 0.83 -0.26
C PRO A 41 -11.02 2.22 -0.86
N SER A 42 -10.17 3.18 -0.49
CA SER A 42 -10.12 4.52 -1.07
C SER A 42 -8.82 4.71 -1.84
N ILE A 43 -8.80 4.26 -3.10
CA ILE A 43 -7.61 4.26 -3.95
C ILE A 43 -7.67 5.42 -4.97
N PRO A 44 -6.73 6.38 -4.95
CA PRO A 44 -6.72 7.50 -5.89
C PRO A 44 -6.11 7.08 -7.24
N PHE A 45 -6.91 6.51 -8.14
CA PHE A 45 -6.42 5.96 -9.42
C PHE A 45 -5.60 6.93 -10.27
N ASP A 46 -6.05 8.17 -10.39
CA ASP A 46 -5.33 9.19 -11.18
C ASP A 46 -3.93 9.47 -10.63
N LEU A 47 -3.74 9.31 -9.33
CA LEU A 47 -2.46 9.55 -8.66
C LEU A 47 -1.47 8.40 -8.83
N ILE A 48 -1.99 7.17 -8.77
CA ILE A 48 -1.17 5.95 -8.79
C ILE A 48 -0.91 5.42 -10.19
N ARG A 49 -1.73 5.81 -11.18
CA ARG A 49 -1.58 5.35 -12.56
C ARG A 49 -0.22 5.75 -13.12
N GLY A 50 0.45 4.77 -13.72
CA GLY A 50 1.78 4.94 -14.30
C GLY A 50 2.91 5.10 -13.28
N ARG A 51 2.64 4.95 -11.97
CA ARG A 51 3.70 4.94 -10.95
C ARG A 51 4.37 3.59 -10.88
N ARG A 52 5.53 3.55 -10.22
CA ARG A 52 6.22 2.31 -9.88
C ARG A 52 5.77 1.87 -8.50
N PHE A 53 5.37 0.62 -8.36
CA PHE A 53 4.92 0.05 -7.11
C PHE A 53 5.97 -0.92 -6.56
N ALA A 54 6.20 -0.88 -5.25
CA ALA A 54 7.08 -1.82 -4.57
C ALA A 54 6.35 -2.46 -3.39
N SER A 55 6.47 -3.77 -3.26
CA SER A 55 5.98 -4.53 -2.10
C SER A 55 7.11 -5.32 -1.47
N ASN A 56 6.98 -5.66 -0.19
CA ASN A 56 8.03 -6.39 0.53
C ASN A 56 8.26 -7.80 -0.05
N ASN A 57 7.17 -8.51 -0.33
CA ASN A 57 7.17 -9.81 -0.98
C ASN A 57 5.79 -10.06 -1.64
N PRO A 58 5.67 -11.09 -2.50
CA PRO A 58 4.43 -11.41 -3.20
C PRO A 58 3.31 -11.93 -2.29
N ASP A 59 3.67 -12.60 -1.20
CA ASP A 59 2.70 -13.24 -0.28
C ASP A 59 2.19 -12.27 0.80
N SER A 60 2.56 -10.99 0.72
CA SER A 60 2.20 -10.00 1.72
C SER A 60 0.72 -9.67 1.62
N MET A 61 -0.03 -10.08 2.65
CA MET A 61 -1.45 -9.73 2.78
C MET A 61 -1.67 -8.23 2.71
N SER A 62 -0.88 -7.44 3.45
CA SER A 62 -1.01 -5.99 3.49
C SER A 62 -0.25 -5.25 2.39
N GLY A 63 0.77 -5.88 1.79
CA GLY A 63 1.65 -5.25 0.81
C GLY A 63 1.30 -5.52 -0.65
N LEU A 64 0.58 -6.60 -0.97
CA LEU A 64 0.23 -6.93 -2.35
C LEU A 64 -1.15 -7.56 -2.49
N LEU A 65 -1.46 -8.60 -1.71
CA LEU A 65 -2.68 -9.38 -1.92
C LEU A 65 -3.94 -8.57 -1.62
N GLY A 66 -3.95 -7.77 -0.55
CA GLY A 66 -5.05 -6.87 -0.21
C GLY A 66 -5.30 -5.85 -1.31
N LEU A 67 -4.25 -5.13 -1.72
CA LEU A 67 -4.32 -4.17 -2.83
C LEU A 67 -4.82 -4.80 -4.13
N THR A 68 -4.38 -6.03 -4.44
CA THR A 68 -4.82 -6.73 -5.66
C THR A 68 -6.32 -6.98 -5.64
N ARG A 69 -6.86 -7.48 -4.52
CA ARG A 69 -8.30 -7.72 -4.35
C ARG A 69 -9.12 -6.44 -4.42
N ASP A 70 -8.60 -5.35 -3.83
CA ASP A 70 -9.26 -4.05 -3.87
C ASP A 70 -9.33 -3.51 -5.30
N LEU A 71 -8.21 -3.57 -6.05
CA LEU A 71 -8.17 -3.17 -7.45
C LEU A 71 -9.15 -4.00 -8.30
N GLU A 72 -9.11 -5.32 -8.17
CA GLU A 72 -10.01 -6.23 -8.91
C GLU A 72 -11.49 -5.93 -8.62
N THR A 73 -11.83 -5.68 -7.35
CA THR A 73 -13.20 -5.30 -6.94
C THR A 73 -13.63 -3.98 -7.55
N MET A 74 -12.68 -3.06 -7.77
CA MET A 74 -12.91 -1.76 -8.39
C MET A 74 -12.79 -1.79 -9.93
N GLY A 75 -12.61 -2.97 -10.55
CA GLY A 75 -12.50 -3.13 -11.99
C GLY A 75 -11.14 -2.75 -12.59
N GLU A 76 -10.11 -2.64 -11.75
CA GLU A 76 -8.72 -2.38 -12.12
C GLU A 76 -7.85 -3.61 -11.87
N SER A 77 -6.59 -3.54 -12.30
CA SER A 77 -5.58 -4.56 -12.00
C SER A 77 -4.29 -3.89 -11.55
N LEU A 78 -3.31 -4.70 -11.14
CA LEU A 78 -1.96 -4.22 -10.87
C LEU A 78 -1.25 -3.62 -12.11
N ASP A 79 -1.82 -3.74 -13.31
CA ASP A 79 -1.31 -3.13 -14.53
C ASP A 79 -1.53 -1.60 -14.58
N ILE A 80 -2.27 -1.04 -13.60
CA ILE A 80 -2.32 0.41 -13.37
C ILE A 80 -0.93 1.01 -13.10
N PHE A 81 0.01 0.20 -12.59
CA PHE A 81 1.39 0.59 -12.34
C PHE A 81 2.29 0.29 -13.55
N THR A 82 3.21 1.20 -13.88
CA THR A 82 4.17 0.99 -14.99
C THR A 82 5.17 -0.12 -14.69
N SER A 83 5.52 -0.34 -13.42
CA SER A 83 6.39 -1.43 -13.01
C SER A 83 6.12 -1.85 -11.57
N ARG A 84 6.37 -3.11 -11.27
CA ARG A 84 6.33 -3.68 -9.93
C ARG A 84 7.70 -4.23 -9.54
N SER A 85 8.10 -4.06 -8.29
CA SER A 85 9.35 -4.61 -7.76
C SER A 85 9.17 -5.12 -6.35
N GLU A 86 9.93 -6.14 -5.98
CA GLU A 86 10.03 -6.59 -4.60
C GLU A 86 11.16 -5.83 -3.89
N SER A 87 10.87 -5.24 -2.72
CA SER A 87 11.89 -4.57 -1.91
C SER A 87 12.62 -5.51 -0.95
N GLY A 88 12.08 -6.72 -0.74
CA GLY A 88 12.54 -7.66 0.28
C GLY A 88 11.87 -7.39 1.64
N GLY A 89 11.56 -8.47 2.36
CA GLY A 89 10.73 -8.42 3.57
C GLY A 89 11.41 -8.85 4.86
N HIS A 90 12.69 -9.22 4.85
CA HIS A 90 13.36 -9.75 6.04
C HIS A 90 14.69 -9.05 6.32
N ARG A 91 14.75 -8.44 7.52
CA ARG A 91 15.96 -8.47 8.33
C ARG A 91 16.36 -9.95 8.46
N SER A 92 17.61 -10.31 8.18
CA SER A 92 18.18 -11.54 8.74
C SER A 92 18.00 -11.43 10.25
N SER A 93 17.04 -12.18 10.79
CA SER A 93 16.75 -12.25 12.23
C SER A 93 17.92 -12.80 12.99
#